data_AF-A0AAD4PKW3-F1
#
_entry.id   AF-A0AAD4PKW3-F1
#
_cell.length_a   1.000
_cell.length_b   1.000
_cell.length_c   1.000
_cell.angle_alpha   90.00
_cell.angle_beta   90.00
_cell.angle_gamma   90.00
#
_symmetry.space_group_name_H-M   'P 1'
#
loop_
_entity.id
_entity.type
_entity.pdbx_description
1 polymer ?
#
loop_
_entity_poly.entity_id
_entity_poly.type
_entity_poly.pdbx_seq_one_letter_code
_entity_poly.pdbx_strand_id
1 'polypeptide(L)'
;MSMIPFFPNLKPSVANRFWFDVATDDEAQTKRYEDERRNWRESLKTAATDLQPLGKVLTMPGIETDDEDANDDSEDTDSHDEEDDETNDRVIPVAQDFYSADDIQMNDETSPTAP
;
A
#
# COMPACT_ATOMS: atom_id res chain seq x y z
N MET A 1 2.73 -62.69 -10.86
CA MET A 1 1.48 -62.68 -10.05
C MET A 1 1.85 -62.19 -8.66
N SER A 2 1.32 -61.04 -8.23
CA SER A 2 1.56 -60.52 -6.88
C SER A 2 0.73 -61.31 -5.87
N MET A 3 1.37 -62.02 -4.93
CA MET A 3 0.67 -62.68 -3.82
C MET A 3 0.09 -61.62 -2.89
N ILE A 4 -1.21 -61.71 -2.61
CA ILE A 4 -1.87 -60.88 -1.60
C ILE A 4 -1.36 -61.37 -0.22
N PRO A 5 -0.82 -60.49 0.63
CA PRO A 5 -0.29 -60.89 1.93
C PRO A 5 -1.41 -61.41 2.84
N PHE A 6 -1.11 -62.47 3.59
CA PHE A 6 -2.06 -63.12 4.50
C PHE A 6 -2.44 -62.25 5.71
N PHE A 7 -1.62 -61.23 6.02
CA PHE A 7 -1.85 -60.30 7.12
C PHE A 7 -1.77 -58.85 6.65
N PRO A 8 -2.58 -57.94 7.21
CA PRO A 8 -2.51 -56.52 6.91
C PRO A 8 -1.18 -55.93 7.36
N ASN A 9 -0.71 -54.92 6.62
CA ASN A 9 0.46 -54.15 7.00
C ASN A 9 0.09 -53.18 8.14
N LEU A 10 0.70 -53.38 9.32
CA LEU A 10 0.45 -52.58 10.53
C LEU A 10 1.35 -51.33 10.63
N LYS A 11 2.02 -50.94 9.54
CA LYS A 11 2.82 -49.72 9.53
C LYS A 11 1.92 -48.48 9.69
N PRO A 12 2.36 -47.48 10.45
CA PRO A 12 1.63 -46.23 10.60
C PRO A 12 1.45 -45.53 9.24
N SER A 13 0.36 -44.78 9.10
CA SER A 13 0.09 -43.98 7.91
C SER A 13 1.18 -42.93 7.71
N VAL A 14 1.69 -42.82 6.48
CA VAL A 14 2.68 -41.80 6.10
C VAL A 14 2.04 -40.40 6.14
N ALA A 15 0.79 -40.26 5.70
CA ALA A 15 0.02 -39.04 5.89
C ALA A 15 -0.60 -39.07 7.29
N ASN A 16 -0.10 -38.22 8.20
CA ASN A 16 -0.61 -38.07 9.55
C ASN A 16 -1.20 -36.66 9.67
N ARG A 17 -2.28 -36.47 10.42
CA ARG A 17 -2.87 -35.13 10.58
C ARG A 17 -2.02 -34.19 11.44
N PHE A 18 -1.08 -34.72 12.22
CA PHE A 18 -0.20 -33.89 13.07
C PHE A 18 0.81 -33.05 12.28
N TRP A 19 1.19 -33.49 11.07
CA TRP A 19 2.17 -32.81 10.21
C TRP A 19 1.65 -32.51 8.80
N PHE A 20 0.46 -33.02 8.45
CA PHE A 20 -0.19 -32.83 7.16
C PHE A 20 -1.63 -32.40 7.41
N ASP A 21 -1.82 -31.09 7.44
CA ASP A 21 -3.14 -30.48 7.56
C ASP A 21 -3.61 -30.01 6.18
N VAL A 22 -4.78 -30.51 5.77
CA VAL A 22 -5.39 -30.24 4.46
C VAL A 22 -6.70 -29.48 4.63
N ALA A 23 -7.20 -29.33 5.85
CA ALA A 23 -8.47 -28.67 6.10
C ALA A 23 -8.28 -27.16 6.20
N THR A 24 -8.01 -26.53 5.06
CA THR A 24 -8.06 -25.07 4.93
C THR A 24 -9.37 -24.68 4.28
N ASP A 25 -10.11 -23.78 4.93
CA ASP A 25 -11.30 -23.16 4.35
C ASP A 25 -10.85 -21.97 3.47
N ASP A 26 -10.69 -22.25 2.18
CA ASP A 26 -10.18 -21.29 1.18
C ASP A 26 -11.09 -20.06 1.02
N GLU A 27 -12.40 -20.21 1.19
CA GLU A 27 -13.37 -19.11 1.08
C GLU A 27 -13.19 -18.15 2.26
N ALA A 28 -13.04 -18.67 3.48
CA ALA A 28 -12.78 -17.85 4.65
C ALA A 28 -11.44 -17.09 4.54
N GLN A 29 -10.39 -17.71 4.00
CA GLN A 29 -9.12 -17.02 3.77
C GLN A 29 -9.24 -15.91 2.73
N THR A 30 -9.89 -16.20 1.61
CA THR A 30 -10.11 -15.22 0.54
C THR A 30 -10.85 -13.99 1.06
N LYS A 31 -11.95 -14.21 1.78
CA LYS A 31 -12.73 -13.13 2.39
C LYS A 31 -11.90 -12.28 3.33
N ARG A 32 -11.05 -12.89 4.16
CA ARG A 32 -10.16 -12.15 5.07
C ARG A 32 -9.23 -11.21 4.31
N TYR A 33 -8.63 -11.66 3.22
CA TYR A 33 -7.74 -10.84 2.41
C TYR A 33 -8.49 -9.70 1.69
N GLU A 34 -9.71 -9.94 1.22
CA GLU A 34 -10.54 -8.90 0.62
C GLU A 34 -10.94 -7.81 1.63
N ASP A 35 -11.29 -8.23 2.84
CA ASP A 35 -11.62 -7.33 3.94
C ASP A 35 -10.42 -6.48 4.37
N GLU A 36 -9.24 -7.08 4.48
CA GLU A 36 -7.99 -6.39 4.78
C GLU A 36 -7.66 -5.35 3.70
N ARG A 37 -7.73 -5.75 2.41
CA ARG A 37 -7.51 -4.84 1.28
C ARG A 37 -8.52 -3.69 1.27
N ARG A 38 -9.79 -3.96 1.58
CA ARG A 38 -10.82 -2.93 1.68
C ARG A 38 -10.51 -1.96 2.81
N ASN A 39 -10.14 -2.46 3.98
CA ASN A 39 -9.79 -1.65 5.13
C ASN A 39 -8.58 -0.75 4.85
N TRP A 40 -7.52 -1.30 4.23
CA TRP A 40 -6.35 -0.53 3.82
C TRP A 40 -6.72 0.62 2.88
N ARG A 41 -7.55 0.36 1.88
CA ARG A 41 -8.01 1.40 0.94
C ARG A 41 -8.82 2.51 1.64
N GLU A 42 -9.69 2.15 2.57
CA GLU A 42 -10.44 3.15 3.35
C GLU A 42 -9.53 3.98 4.25
N SER A 43 -8.54 3.35 4.91
CA SER A 43 -7.56 4.07 5.73
C SER A 43 -6.76 5.09 4.93
N LEU A 44 -6.46 4.82 3.67
CA LEU A 44 -5.74 5.74 2.79
C LEU A 44 -6.60 6.95 2.40
N LYS A 45 -7.90 6.75 2.15
CA LYS A 45 -8.83 7.83 1.80
C LYS A 45 -9.03 8.82 2.95
N THR A 46 -9.07 8.31 4.18
CA THR A 46 -9.29 9.12 5.38
C THR A 46 -7.98 9.44 6.09
N ALA A 47 -6.83 9.21 5.44
CA ALA A 47 -5.55 9.52 6.02
C ALA A 47 -5.43 11.02 6.25
N ALA A 48 -5.17 11.41 7.49
CA ALA A 48 -4.97 12.81 7.90
C ALA A 48 -6.16 13.75 7.64
N THR A 49 -7.37 13.23 7.44
CA THR A 49 -8.56 14.08 7.25
C THR A 49 -8.98 14.81 8.52
N ASP A 50 -8.52 14.35 9.68
CA ASP A 50 -8.73 14.96 11.00
C ASP A 50 -7.68 16.03 11.35
N LEU A 51 -6.61 16.14 10.57
CA LEU A 51 -5.59 17.17 10.75
C LEU A 51 -6.07 18.51 10.16
N GLN A 52 -6.14 19.52 11.03
CA GLN A 52 -6.43 20.89 10.60
C GLN A 52 -5.28 21.42 9.74
N PRO A 53 -5.55 21.99 8.55
CA PRO A 53 -4.50 22.60 7.73
C PRO A 53 -3.91 23.82 8.43
N LEU A 54 -2.60 24.00 8.28
CA LEU A 54 -1.88 25.18 8.77
C LEU A 54 -2.46 26.45 8.14
N GLY A 55 -2.57 27.51 8.92
CA GLY A 55 -3.09 28.81 8.46
C GLY A 55 -4.62 28.91 8.34
N LYS A 56 -5.37 27.82 8.52
CA LYS A 56 -6.83 27.89 8.74
C LYS A 56 -7.09 27.93 10.23
N VAL A 57 -7.09 29.13 10.79
CA VAL A 57 -7.52 29.39 12.16
C VAL A 57 -8.94 28.85 12.31
N LEU A 58 -9.12 27.85 13.18
CA LEU A 58 -10.47 27.57 13.68
C LEU A 58 -10.91 28.86 14.38
N THR A 59 -12.03 29.41 13.94
CA THR A 59 -12.86 30.32 14.70
C THR A 59 -13.29 29.59 15.99
N MET A 60 -12.36 29.40 16.92
CA MET A 60 -12.69 29.14 18.31
C MET A 60 -13.53 30.34 18.73
N PRO A 61 -14.79 30.17 19.20
CA PRO A 61 -15.49 31.24 19.87
C PRO A 61 -14.81 31.43 21.23
N GLY A 62 -13.67 32.11 21.25
CA GLY A 62 -12.80 32.13 22.41
C GLY A 62 -11.46 32.81 22.14
N ILE A 63 -11.49 34.13 22.31
CA ILE A 63 -10.35 35.06 22.45
C ILE A 63 -9.61 35.30 21.13
N GLU A 64 -10.11 36.28 20.39
CA GLU A 64 -9.29 37.13 19.53
C GLU A 64 -8.12 37.65 20.38
N THR A 65 -6.92 37.11 20.18
CA THR A 65 -5.71 37.84 20.52
C THR A 65 -5.50 38.85 19.41
N ASP A 66 -6.13 39.99 19.61
CA ASP A 66 -5.92 41.28 18.98
C ASP A 66 -4.42 41.63 19.01
N ASP A 67 -3.64 41.06 18.08
CA ASP A 67 -2.30 41.53 17.73
C ASP A 67 -2.44 42.45 16.52
N GLU A 68 -3.26 43.49 16.70
CA GLU A 68 -3.27 44.68 15.86
C GLU A 68 -1.94 45.42 16.13
N ASP A 69 -1.26 45.79 15.05
CA ASP A 69 -0.18 46.78 14.99
C ASP A 69 1.29 46.29 15.06
N ALA A 70 1.69 45.49 14.07
CA ALA A 70 3.11 45.36 13.70
C ALA A 70 3.37 45.29 12.18
N ASN A 71 2.46 45.81 11.36
CA ASN A 71 2.74 46.10 9.95
C ASN A 71 3.30 47.53 9.86
N ASP A 72 4.59 47.66 10.14
CA ASP A 72 5.39 48.81 9.71
C ASP A 72 5.53 48.72 8.18
N ASP A 73 4.79 49.61 7.52
CA ASP A 73 4.74 49.82 6.07
C ASP A 73 6.13 50.18 5.55
N SER A 74 6.96 49.15 5.34
CA SER A 74 8.16 49.25 4.54
C SER A 74 7.79 48.86 3.12
N GLU A 75 7.53 49.88 2.32
CA GLU A 75 7.44 49.80 0.87
C GLU A 75 8.75 49.21 0.29
N ASP A 76 8.84 47.88 0.23
CA ASP A 76 9.91 47.19 -0.50
C ASP A 76 9.56 47.24 -1.99
N THR A 77 9.98 48.33 -2.61
CA THR A 77 10.08 48.48 -4.06
C THR A 77 11.19 47.55 -4.56
N ASP A 78 10.88 46.25 -4.71
CA ASP A 78 11.67 45.38 -5.58
C ASP A 78 10.93 45.17 -6.90
N SER A 79 11.42 45.88 -7.92
CA SER A 79 10.98 45.79 -9.30
C SER A 79 11.34 44.41 -9.85
N HIS A 80 10.48 43.41 -9.68
CA HIS A 80 10.63 42.13 -10.35
C HIS A 80 10.23 42.29 -11.83
N ASP A 81 11.25 42.41 -12.66
CA ASP A 81 11.19 42.47 -14.12
C ASP A 81 10.49 41.22 -14.67
N GLU A 82 9.36 41.41 -15.37
CA GLU A 82 8.65 40.34 -16.05
C GLU A 82 9.39 39.97 -17.34
N GLU A 83 10.43 39.13 -17.23
CA GLU A 83 11.01 38.43 -18.38
C GLU A 83 11.22 36.95 -18.04
N ASP A 84 10.24 36.12 -18.39
CA ASP A 84 10.38 35.10 -19.45
C ASP A 84 9.50 33.87 -19.18
N ASP A 85 8.38 33.85 -19.90
CA ASP A 85 7.42 32.77 -20.05
C ASP A 85 8.00 31.63 -20.91
N GLU A 86 9.09 30.99 -20.47
CA GLU A 86 9.59 29.78 -21.13
C GLU A 86 8.88 28.54 -20.56
N THR A 87 7.66 28.37 -21.08
CA THR A 87 6.94 27.11 -21.26
C THR A 87 7.70 25.86 -20.82
N ASN A 88 7.36 25.33 -19.63
CA ASN A 88 7.80 24.00 -19.20
C ASN A 88 7.01 22.90 -19.93
N ASP A 89 6.92 22.99 -21.27
CA ASP A 89 6.35 22.00 -22.16
C ASP A 89 7.38 20.89 -22.48
N ARG A 90 8.12 20.48 -21.45
CA ARG A 90 8.88 19.23 -21.50
C ARG A 90 7.87 18.09 -21.38
N VAL A 91 7.34 17.71 -22.54
CA VAL A 91 6.69 16.43 -22.80
C VAL A 91 7.53 15.35 -22.10
N ILE A 92 7.05 14.85 -20.97
CA ILE A 92 7.56 13.63 -20.38
C ILE A 92 7.24 12.55 -21.42
N PRO A 93 8.23 11.90 -22.07
CA PRO A 93 7.92 10.77 -22.91
C PRO A 93 7.27 9.73 -22.00
N VAL A 94 5.98 9.51 -22.18
CA VAL A 94 5.29 8.34 -21.65
C VAL A 94 6.07 7.15 -22.17
N ALA A 95 6.85 6.51 -21.31
CA ALA A 95 7.45 5.24 -21.60
C ALA A 95 6.31 4.23 -21.71
N GLN A 96 5.80 4.09 -22.93
CA GLN A 96 4.53 3.44 -23.21
C GLN A 96 4.58 1.91 -23.05
N ASP A 97 5.73 1.29 -22.76
CA ASP A 97 5.88 -0.16 -22.92
C ASP A 97 6.65 -0.88 -21.78
N PHE A 98 6.55 -0.45 -20.51
CA PHE A 98 7.21 -1.18 -19.40
C PHE A 98 6.32 -2.17 -18.62
N TYR A 99 5.05 -2.34 -19.01
CA TYR A 99 4.19 -3.36 -18.40
C TYR A 99 3.43 -4.14 -19.49
N SER A 100 4.17 -4.88 -20.33
CA SER A 100 3.55 -6.04 -20.96
C SER A 100 3.35 -7.11 -19.89
N ALA A 101 2.14 -7.66 -19.78
CA ALA A 101 1.78 -8.67 -18.79
C ALA A 101 2.56 -10.01 -18.93
N ASP A 102 3.45 -10.10 -19.92
CA ASP A 102 4.28 -11.27 -20.21
C ASP A 102 5.66 -11.27 -19.54
N ASP A 103 6.09 -10.17 -18.90
CA ASP A 103 7.46 -10.07 -18.33
C ASP A 103 7.56 -10.31 -16.81
N ILE A 104 6.50 -10.86 -16.20
CA ILE A 104 6.61 -11.44 -14.85
C ILE A 104 7.29 -12.80 -14.99
N GLN A 105 8.62 -12.81 -15.04
CA GLN A 105 9.38 -14.01 -14.74
C GLN A 105 9.15 -14.39 -13.28
N MET A 106 8.28 -15.36 -13.06
CA MET A 106 8.19 -16.08 -11.80
C MET A 106 9.55 -16.72 -11.55
N ASN A 107 10.33 -16.18 -10.63
CA ASN A 107 11.59 -16.78 -10.22
C ASN A 107 11.29 -18.15 -9.60
N ASP A 108 11.56 -19.24 -10.33
CA ASP A 108 11.53 -20.63 -9.86
C ASP A 108 12.67 -20.95 -8.85
N GLU A 109 13.23 -19.94 -8.17
CA GLU A 109 14.42 -20.09 -7.31
C GLU A 109 14.13 -19.95 -5.80
N THR A 110 12.88 -20.13 -5.36
CA THR A 110 12.59 -20.38 -3.95
C THR A 110 12.32 -21.86 -3.70
N SER A 111 13.28 -22.71 -4.04
CA SER A 111 13.32 -24.09 -3.56
C SER A 111 13.92 -24.07 -2.15
N PRO A 112 13.19 -24.44 -1.08
CA PRO A 112 13.78 -24.52 0.25
C PRO A 112 14.77 -25.68 0.30
N THR A 113 16.06 -25.36 0.27
CA THR A 113 17.09 -26.30 0.71
C THR A 113 16.93 -26.47 2.21
N ALA A 114 16.37 -27.62 2.61
CA ALA A 114 16.26 -28.02 4.01
C ALA A 114 17.64 -28.35 4.60
N PRO A 115 17.92 -28.04 5.87
CA PRO A 115 18.85 -28.81 6.68
C PRO A 115 18.22 -30.13 7.16
#